data_AF-A0A0E3H8P6-F1
#
_entry.id   AF-A0A0E3H8P6-F1
#
_cell.length_a   1.000
_cell.length_b   1.000
_cell.length_c   1.000
_cell.angle_alpha   90.00
_cell.angle_beta   90.00
_cell.angle_gamma   90.00
#
_symmetry.space_group_name_H-M   'P 1'
#
loop_
_entity.id
_entity.type
_entity.pdbx_description
1 polymer ?
#
loop_
_entity_poly.entity_id
_entity_poly.type
_entity_poly.pdbx_seq_one_letter_code
_entity_poly.pdbx_strand_id
1 'polypeptide(L)' 'MVTKLITSINGVSRVDINIPERTVNVAYDSRVTDAYVIQMTLLKAGYKTIEEPRRVH' A
#
# COMPACT_ATOMS: atom_id res chain seq x y z
N MET A 1 -9.02 5.43 10.46
CA MET A 1 -8.25 6.16 9.42
C MET A 1 -7.51 5.12 8.59
N VAL A 2 -7.60 5.16 7.25
CA VAL A 2 -7.03 4.11 6.37
C VAL A 2 -5.53 3.89 6.61
N THR A 3 -4.79 4.97 6.86
CA THR A 3 -3.35 4.97 7.10
C THR A 3 -2.97 3.99 8.20
N LYS A 4 -3.70 4.03 9.31
CA LYS A 4 -3.46 3.19 10.49
C LYS A 4 -3.66 1.70 10.19
N LEU A 5 -4.56 1.38 9.27
CA LEU A 5 -4.86 0.01 8.89
C LEU A 5 -3.74 -0.57 8.01
N ILE A 6 -3.21 0.23 7.09
CA ILE A 6 -2.09 -0.16 6.22
C ILE A 6 -0.77 -0.24 7.01
N THR A 7 -0.51 0.71 7.92
CA THR A 7 0.69 0.66 8.78
C THR A 7 0.65 -0.47 9.82
N SER A 8 -0.52 -1.08 10.05
CA SER A 8 -0.63 -2.25 10.94
C SER A 8 -0.28 -3.57 10.23
N ILE A 9 -0.10 -3.56 8.90
CA ILE A 9 0.36 -4.73 8.15
C ILE A 9 1.82 -4.98 8.50
N ASN A 10 2.13 -6.21 8.95
CA ASN A 10 3.49 -6.59 9.26
C ASN A 10 4.38 -6.48 8.02
N GLY A 11 5.55 -5.84 8.14
CA GLY A 11 6.44 -5.57 7.00
C GLY A 11 6.19 -4.25 6.28
N VAL A 12 5.10 -3.52 6.56
CA VAL A 12 4.92 -2.15 6.05
C VAL A 12 5.74 -1.18 6.90
N SER A 13 6.64 -0.43 6.25
CA SER A 13 7.51 0.55 6.92
C SER A 13 6.98 1.97 6.79
N ARG A 14 6.34 2.31 5.66
CA ARG A 14 5.82 3.67 5.43
C ARG A 14 4.62 3.66 4.51
N VAL A 15 3.68 4.57 4.78
CA VAL A 15 2.52 4.85 3.93
C VAL A 15 2.47 6.34 3.68
N ASP A 16 2.40 6.73 2.41
CA ASP A 16 2.29 8.11 1.97
C ASP A 16 1.03 8.26 1.10
N ILE A 17 0.18 9.22 1.44
CA ILE A 17 -1.09 9.44 0.75
C ILE A 17 -1.00 10.76 0.00
N ASN A 18 -1.08 10.67 -1.32
CA ASN A 18 -1.18 11.83 -2.18
C ASN A 18 -2.67 12.09 -2.45
N ILE A 19 -3.24 13.03 -1.69
CA ILE A 19 -4.67 13.38 -1.77
C ILE A 19 -5.01 14.03 -3.12
N PRO A 20 -4.21 14.97 -3.66
CA PRO A 20 -4.45 15.54 -4.99
C PRO A 20 -4.53 14.49 -6.11
N GLU A 21 -3.57 13.56 -6.15
CA GLU A 21 -3.51 12.52 -7.19
C GLU A 21 -4.35 11.28 -6.87
N ARG A 22 -4.92 11.21 -5.66
CA ARG A 22 -5.65 10.04 -5.14
C ARG A 22 -4.85 8.75 -5.19
N THR A 23 -3.54 8.84 -4.99
CA THR A 23 -2.63 7.69 -4.96
C THR A 23 -2.14 7.41 -3.54
N VAL A 24 -1.83 6.14 -3.27
CA VAL A 24 -1.25 5.68 -1.99
C VAL A 24 0.04 4.95 -2.30
N ASN A 25 1.15 5.47 -1.78
CA ASN A 25 2.46 4.85 -1.89
C ASN A 25 2.74 4.08 -0.61
N VAL A 26 3.05 2.79 -0.73
CA VAL A 26 3.36 1.92 0.41
C VAL A 26 4.76 1.37 0.25
N ALA A 27 5.64 1.67 1.20
CA ALA A 27 6.95 1.05 1.31
C ALA A 27 6.85 -0.14 2.28
N TYR A 28 7.24 -1.31 1.79
CA TYR A 28 7.16 -2.55 2.55
C TYR A 28 8.38 -3.45 2.28
N ASP A 29 8.67 -4.31 3.25
CA ASP A 29 9.69 -5.36 3.10
C ASP A 29 9.08 -6.57 2.40
N SER A 30 9.56 -6.83 1.17
CA SER A 30 9.10 -7.95 0.33
C SER A 30 9.46 -9.34 0.89
N ARG A 31 10.29 -9.41 1.94
CA ARG A 31 10.60 -10.66 2.65
C ARG A 31 9.55 -11.00 3.71
N VAL A 32 8.75 -10.03 4.11
CA VAL A 32 7.79 -10.12 5.22
C VAL A 32 6.35 -10.07 4.72
N THR A 33 6.08 -9.23 3.72
CA THR A 33 4.75 -9.10 3.10
C THR A 33 4.89 -8.82 1.61
N ASP A 34 3.81 -8.97 0.86
CA ASP A 34 3.79 -8.77 -0.58
C ASP A 34 2.74 -7.72 -0.99
N ALA A 35 2.87 -7.23 -2.22
CA ALA A 35 1.98 -6.21 -2.77
C ALA A 35 0.51 -6.68 -2.80
N TYR A 36 0.27 -7.98 -2.97
CA TYR A 36 -1.09 -8.53 -3.06
C TYR A 36 -1.80 -8.48 -1.71
N VAL A 37 -1.11 -8.81 -0.61
CA VAL A 37 -1.66 -8.69 0.76
C VAL A 37 -2.01 -7.23 1.09
N ILE A 38 -1.12 -6.29 0.73
CA ILE A 38 -1.35 -4.86 0.92
C ILE A 38 -2.55 -4.40 0.07
N GLN A 39 -2.62 -4.85 -1.19
CA GLN A 39 -3.69 -4.52 -2.12
C GLN A 39 -5.06 -5.04 -1.64
N MET A 40 -5.15 -6.27 -1.16
CA MET A 40 -6.39 -6.82 -0.58
C MET A 40 -6.85 -6.00 0.63
N THR A 41 -5.91 -5.55 1.44
CA THR A 41 -6.22 -4.75 2.64
C THR A 41 -6.75 -3.36 2.26
N LEU A 42 -6.17 -2.74 1.23
CA LEU A 42 -6.67 -1.50 0.64
C LEU A 42 -8.08 -1.67 0.04
N LEU A 43 -8.33 -2.76 -0.68
CA LEU A 43 -9.65 -3.10 -1.23
C LEU A 43 -10.70 -3.26 -0.13
N LYS A 44 -10.38 -3.99 0.95
CA LYS A 44 -11.26 -4.12 2.13
C LYS A 44 -11.56 -2.78 2.79
N ALA A 45 -10.64 -1.83 2.71
CA ALA A 45 -10.83 -0.47 3.21
C ALA A 45 -11.58 0.45 2.23
N GLY A 46 -12.00 -0.05 1.06
CA GLY A 46 -12.77 0.71 0.07
C GLY A 46 -11.93 1.45 -0.97
N TYR A 47 -10.63 1.19 -1.04
CA TYR A 47 -9.74 1.80 -2.04
C TYR A 47 -9.69 0.94 -3.30
N LYS A 48 -9.86 1.54 -4.47
CA LYS A 48 -9.61 0.89 -5.75
C LYS A 48 -8.12 1.01 -6.08
N THR A 49 -7.39 -0.09 -6.02
CA THR A 49 -5.94 -0.11 -6.23
C THR A 49 -5.60 -0.21 -7.71
N ILE A 50 -4.67 0.62 -8.18
CA ILE A 50 -4.18 0.63 -9.57
C ILE A 50 -2.63 0.64 -9.54
N GLU A 51 -2.06 -0.24 -10.36
CA GLU A 51 -0.65 -0.44 -10.76
C GLU A 51 0.41 -0.74 -9.68
N GLU A 52 1.10 -1.87 -9.86
CA GLU A 52 2.42 -2.13 -9.28
C GLU A 52 3.43 -1.14 -9.88
N PRO A 53 4.28 -0.48 -9.06
CA PRO A 53 5.29 0.43 -9.59
C PRO A 53 6.22 -0.35 -10.52
N ARG A 54 6.30 0.09 -11.78
CA ARG A 54 7.24 -0.44 -12.78
C ARG A 54 8.63 -0.46 -12.15
N ARG A 55 9.26 -1.63 -12.16
CA ARG A 55 10.70 -1.75 -11.90
C ARG A 55 11.41 -0.95 -12.99
N VAL A 56 11.90 0.24 -12.63
CA VAL A 56 12.82 0.97 -13.51
C VAL A 56 14.11 0.17 -13.49
N HIS A 57 14.43 -0.43 -14.63
CA HIS A 57 15.65 -1.22 -14.87
C HIS A 57 16.87 -0.30 -14.94
#